data_AF-A0A9E3F5C5-F1
#
_entry.id   AF-A0A9E3F5C5-F1
#
_cell.length_a   1.000
_cell.length_b   1.000
_cell.length_c   1.000
_cell.angle_alpha   90.00
_cell.angle_beta   90.00
_cell.angle_gamma   90.00
#
_symmetry.space_group_name_H-M   'P 1'
#
loop_
_entity.id
_entity.type
_entity.pdbx_description
1 polymer ?
#
loop_
_entity_poly.entity_id
_entity_poly.type
_entity_poly.pdbx_seq_one_letter_code
_entity_poly.pdbx_strand_id
1 'polypeptide(L)' 'MTTAYRTVAVDGVNVFYREAGDPAGSAVLLLHGFPTSSHMYRNLIP' A
#
# COMPACT_ATOMS: atom_id res chain seq x y z
N MET A 1 6.28 6.24 -12.68
CA MET A 1 5.65 6.64 -11.40
C MET A 1 6.49 6.06 -10.29
N THR A 2 6.59 6.74 -9.15
CA THR A 2 7.40 6.28 -8.02
C THR A 2 6.46 5.74 -6.96
N THR A 3 6.59 4.46 -6.59
CA THR A 3 5.91 3.94 -5.39
C THR A 3 6.47 4.63 -4.14
N ALA A 4 5.59 5.21 -3.32
CA ALA A 4 5.93 5.67 -1.98
C ALA A 4 5.69 4.57 -0.94
N TYR A 5 6.55 4.53 0.07
CA TYR A 5 6.51 3.61 1.19
C TYR A 5 6.15 4.41 2.44
N ARG A 6 5.05 4.06 3.10
CA ARG A 6 4.50 4.85 4.21
C ARG A 6 4.11 3.96 5.38
N THR A 7 4.02 4.61 6.54
CA THR A 7 3.47 4.03 7.76
C THR A 7 2.53 5.03 8.39
N VAL A 8 1.39 4.57 8.88
CA VAL A 8 0.40 5.39 9.58
C VAL A 8 0.01 4.71 10.89
N ALA A 9 -0.15 5.50 11.96
CA ALA A 9 -0.66 5.00 13.23
C ALA A 9 -2.20 4.93 13.16
N VAL A 10 -2.78 3.76 13.39
CA VAL A 10 -4.23 3.49 13.45
C VAL A 10 -4.50 2.70 14.72
N ASP A 11 -5.32 3.23 15.62
CA ASP A 11 -5.68 2.57 16.89
C ASP A 11 -4.48 2.06 17.70
N GLY A 12 -3.39 2.84 17.72
CA GLY A 12 -2.14 2.49 18.41
C GLY A 12 -1.24 1.47 17.67
N VAL A 13 -1.64 1.02 16.47
CA VAL A 13 -0.87 0.11 15.63
C VAL A 13 -0.26 0.88 14.46
N ASN A 14 1.05 0.70 14.23
CA ASN A 14 1.71 1.24 13.05
C ASN A 14 1.46 0.33 11.84
N VAL A 15 0.69 0.80 10.87
CA VAL A 15 0.35 0.08 9.64
C VAL A 15 1.21 0.59 8.50
N PHE A 16 2.02 -0.31 7.92
CA PHE A 16 2.82 -0.03 6.73
C PHE A 16 2.00 -0.27 5.45
N TYR A 17 2.15 0.62 4.46
CA TYR A 17 1.52 0.51 3.14
C TYR A 17 2.39 1.10 2.03
N ARG A 18 2.04 0.76 0.79
CA ARG A 18 2.62 1.29 -0.44
C ARG A 18 1.53 2.03 -1.21
N GLU A 19 1.87 3.16 -1.80
CA GLU A 19 0.96 3.92 -2.67
C GLU A 19 1.67 4.35 -3.96
N ALA A 20 0.91 4.39 -5.05
CA ALA A 20 1.34 4.93 -6.34
C ALA A 20 0.10 5.43 -7.11
N GLY A 21 0.31 6.31 -8.09
CA GLY A 21 -0.77 6.89 -8.89
C GLY A 21 -1.07 8.34 -8.53
N ASP A 22 -2.20 8.84 -9.03
CA ASP A 22 -2.68 10.20 -8.78
C ASP A 22 -3.48 10.27 -7.46
N PRO A 23 -3.06 11.06 -6.47
CA PRO A 23 -3.81 11.25 -5.22
C PRO A 23 -5.19 11.87 -5.38
N ALA A 24 -5.46 12.56 -6.51
CA ALA A 24 -6.77 13.14 -6.80
C ALA A 24 -7.76 12.14 -7.45
N GLY A 25 -7.29 10.92 -7.80
CA GLY A 25 -8.10 9.87 -8.40
C GLY A 25 -8.84 8.98 -7.39
N SER A 26 -9.68 8.06 -7.89
CA SER A 26 -10.29 7.03 -7.04
C SER A 26 -9.26 5.98 -6.62
N ALA A 27 -9.24 5.64 -5.33
CA ALA A 27 -8.31 4.66 -4.79
C ALA A 27 -8.79 3.22 -5.05
N VAL A 28 -7.83 2.33 -5.34
CA VAL A 28 -8.01 0.87 -5.32
C VAL A 28 -7.23 0.31 -4.15
N LEU A 29 -7.91 -0.38 -3.23
CA LEU A 29 -7.28 -0.99 -2.06
C LEU A 29 -6.92 -2.45 -2.36
N LEU A 30 -5.64 -2.79 -2.19
CA LEU A 30 -5.13 -4.14 -2.38
C LEU A 30 -4.72 -4.74 -1.04
N LEU A 31 -5.46 -5.76 -0.59
CA LEU A 31 -5.23 -6.45 0.68
C LEU A 31 -4.57 -7.80 0.42
N HIS A 32 -3.36 -7.98 0.95
CA HIS A 32 -2.63 -9.23 0.80
C HIS A 32 -3.19 -10.33 1.72
N GLY A 33 -2.93 -11.58 1.39
CA GLY A 33 -3.25 -12.74 2.22
C GLY A 33 -2.10 -13.17 3.14
N PHE A 34 -2.34 -14.20 3.95
CA PHE A 34 -1.30 -14.91 4.69
C PHE A 34 -0.59 -15.94 3.78
N PRO A 35 0.74 -16.15 3.87
CA PRO A 35 1.73 -15.49 4.74
C PRO A 35 2.51 -14.37 4.02
N THR A 36 1.82 -13.48 3.30
CA THR A 36 2.46 -12.48 2.42
C THR A 36 2.34 -11.06 2.98
N SER A 37 2.85 -10.08 2.25
CA SER A 37 2.74 -8.64 2.54
C SER A 37 2.35 -7.86 1.28
N SER A 38 2.33 -6.52 1.35
CA SER A 38 2.16 -5.65 0.17
C SER A 38 3.18 -5.90 -0.95
N HIS A 39 4.26 -6.63 -0.66
CA HIS A 39 5.21 -7.13 -1.66
C HIS A 39 4.58 -8.08 -2.70
N MET A 40 3.45 -8.72 -2.39
CA MET A 40 2.65 -9.50 -3.33
C MET A 40 2.28 -8.70 -4.58
N TYR A 41 2.01 -7.40 -4.42
CA TYR A 41 1.55 -6.51 -5.49
C TYR A 41 2.67 -5.67 -6.12
N ARG A 42 3.96 -5.98 -5.89
CA ARG A 42 5.09 -5.17 -6.41
C ARG A 42 5.17 -5.04 -7.93
N ASN A 43 4.58 -5.98 -8.67
CA ASN A 43 4.53 -5.92 -10.12
C ASN A 43 3.22 -5.27 -10.63
N LEU A 44 2.27 -4.97 -9.74
CA LEU A 44 1.01 -4.30 -10.06
C LEU A 44 1.05 -2.81 -9.66
N ILE A 45 1.73 -2.49 -8.55
CA ILE A 45 1.98 -1.13 -8.08
C ILE A 45 3.43 -0.75 -8.50
N PRO A 46 3.61 0.13 -9.51
CA PRO A 46 4.92 0.51 -10.07
C PRO A 46 5.70 1.50 -9.19
#